data_AF-A0A9D4F3R2-F1
#
_entry.id   AF-A0A9D4F3R2-F1
#
_cell.length_a   1.000
_cell.length_b   1.000
_cell.length_c   1.000
_cell.angle_alpha   90.00
_cell.angle_beta   90.00
_cell.angle_gamma   90.00
#
_symmetry.space_group_name_H-M   'P 1'
#
loop_
_entity.id
_entity.type
_entity.pdbx_description
1 polymer ?
#
loop_
_entity_poly.entity_id
_entity_poly.type
_entity_poly.pdbx_seq_one_letter_code
_entity_poly.pdbx_strand_id
1 'polypeptide(L)'
;MFFSSVLIADDKPLAPASVLKLVSCGCSSDQPCGTARCGCYGAHLPCTMLCSCYQTCNCANRLTTEADNNSDSEAEDCDGKYEA
;
A
#
# COMPACT_ATOMS: atom_id res chain seq x y z
N MET A 1 -4.35 0.40 30.19
CA MET A 1 -4.74 0.04 28.81
C MET A 1 -5.51 1.22 28.25
N PHE A 2 -4.84 2.10 27.50
CA PHE A 2 -5.49 3.25 26.85
C PHE A 2 -5.82 2.85 25.42
N PHE A 3 -7.09 2.53 25.16
CA PHE A 3 -7.61 2.53 23.79
C PHE A 3 -7.81 3.99 23.40
N SER A 4 -6.85 4.55 22.68
CA SER A 4 -7.00 5.89 22.10
C SER A 4 -7.97 5.78 20.93
N SER A 5 -9.26 6.00 21.22
CA SER A 5 -10.30 6.04 20.20
C SER A 5 -10.06 7.28 19.34
N VAL A 6 -9.60 7.06 18.10
CA VAL A 6 -9.50 8.11 17.09
C VAL A 6 -10.90 8.63 16.82
N LEU A 7 -11.20 9.85 17.27
CA LEU A 7 -12.42 10.57 16.93
C LEU A 7 -12.27 11.07 15.48
N ILE A 8 -12.71 10.26 14.52
CA ILE A 8 -12.87 10.73 13.13
C ILE A 8 -14.04 11.72 13.15
N ALA A 9 -13.81 12.95 12.68
CA ALA A 9 -14.85 13.95 12.56
C ALA A 9 -16.00 13.42 11.68
N ASP A 10 -17.14 13.17 12.30
CA ASP A 10 -18.30 12.44 11.74
C ASP A 10 -18.98 13.19 10.57
N ASP A 11 -18.71 14.49 10.43
CA ASP A 11 -19.30 15.35 9.40
C ASP A 11 -18.58 15.31 8.04
N LYS A 12 -17.52 14.51 7.88
CA LYS A 12 -16.84 14.40 6.59
C LYS A 12 -17.43 13.23 5.79
N PRO A 13 -17.91 13.43 4.55
CA PRO A 13 -18.32 12.32 3.70
C PRO A 13 -17.13 11.38 3.51
N LEU A 14 -17.40 10.08 3.63
CA LEU A 14 -16.46 9.02 3.31
C LEU A 14 -15.84 9.31 1.94
N ALA A 15 -14.52 9.08 1.83
CA ALA A 15 -13.84 9.24 0.56
C ALA A 15 -14.59 8.44 -0.52
N PRO A 16 -14.79 8.99 -1.73
CA PRO A 16 -15.49 8.30 -2.78
C PRO A 16 -14.91 6.89 -2.98
N ALA A 17 -15.77 5.89 -3.19
CA ALA A 17 -15.32 4.51 -3.38
C ALA A 17 -14.32 4.36 -4.55
N SER A 18 -14.39 5.25 -5.53
CA SER A 18 -13.39 5.39 -6.61
C SER A 18 -12.02 5.75 -6.08
N VAL A 19 -11.91 6.71 -5.16
CA VAL A 19 -10.66 7.08 -4.46
C VAL A 19 -10.16 5.91 -3.64
N LEU A 20 -11.03 5.22 -2.89
CA LEU A 20 -10.65 4.06 -2.07
C LEU A 20 -10.17 2.86 -2.91
N LYS A 21 -10.77 2.62 -4.07
CA LYS A 21 -10.36 1.56 -5.02
C LYS A 21 -9.02 1.85 -5.72
N LEU A 22 -8.56 3.10 -5.70
CA LEU A 22 -7.25 3.49 -6.26
C LEU A 22 -6.09 3.18 -5.28
N VAL A 23 -6.36 3.00 -3.99
CA VAL A 23 -5.30 3.04 -2.95
C VAL A 23 -4.63 1.68 -2.70
N SER A 24 -5.24 0.57 -3.11
CA SER A 24 -4.67 -0.76 -2.84
C SER A 24 -4.83 -1.74 -4.00
N CYS A 25 -3.80 -2.58 -4.20
CA CYS A 25 -3.87 -3.76 -5.06
C CYS A 25 -3.91 -5.05 -4.21
N GLY A 26 -4.61 -6.06 -4.71
CA GLY A 26 -4.67 -7.41 -4.13
C GLY A 26 -3.78 -8.41 -4.86
N CYS A 27 -2.63 -7.98 -5.39
CA CYS A 27 -1.75 -8.85 -6.17
C CYS A 27 -0.98 -9.82 -5.25
N SER A 28 -0.99 -11.12 -5.59
CA SER A 28 -0.39 -12.20 -4.79
C SER A 28 0.44 -13.19 -5.63
N SER A 29 0.95 -12.75 -6.79
CA SER A 29 1.82 -13.56 -7.66
C SER A 29 3.23 -13.68 -7.06
N ASP A 30 4.08 -14.58 -7.59
CA ASP A 30 5.53 -14.64 -7.25
C ASP A 30 6.27 -13.34 -7.61
N GLN A 31 5.80 -12.66 -8.67
CA GLN A 31 6.24 -11.32 -9.08
C GLN A 31 5.01 -10.39 -9.16
N PRO A 32 4.47 -9.96 -8.01
CA PRO A 32 3.27 -9.14 -7.96
C PRO A 32 3.57 -7.74 -8.51
N CYS A 33 2.59 -7.15 -9.20
CA CYS A 33 2.66 -5.77 -9.70
C CYS A 33 3.76 -5.47 -10.75
N GLY A 34 4.35 -6.49 -11.37
CA GLY A 34 5.28 -6.34 -12.50
C GLY A 34 4.64 -6.07 -13.87
N THR A 35 3.30 -6.02 -13.93
CA THR A 35 2.54 -5.80 -15.18
C THR A 35 1.35 -4.90 -14.95
N ALA A 36 0.75 -4.39 -16.05
CA ALA A 36 -0.47 -3.59 -16.04
C ALA A 36 -1.74 -4.31 -15.53
N ARG A 37 -1.63 -5.59 -15.12
CA ARG A 37 -2.72 -6.26 -14.39
C ARG A 37 -2.86 -5.81 -12.95
N CYS A 38 -1.82 -5.22 -12.36
CA CYS A 38 -1.96 -4.51 -11.11
C CYS A 38 -2.65 -3.17 -11.35
N GLY A 39 -3.71 -2.90 -10.59
CA GLY A 39 -4.42 -1.61 -10.67
C GLY A 39 -3.53 -0.41 -10.38
N CYS A 40 -2.61 -0.52 -9.40
CA CYS A 40 -1.65 0.54 -9.09
C CYS A 40 -0.70 0.80 -10.27
N TYR A 41 -0.09 -0.26 -10.83
CA TYR A 41 0.82 -0.12 -11.98
C TYR A 41 0.10 0.42 -13.22
N GLY A 42 -1.09 -0.12 -13.52
CA GLY A 42 -1.91 0.35 -14.65
C GLY A 42 -2.42 1.78 -14.49
N ALA A 43 -2.60 2.24 -13.24
CA ALA A 43 -2.95 3.62 -12.91
C ALA A 43 -1.72 4.54 -12.78
N HIS A 44 -0.50 4.04 -13.03
CA HIS A 44 0.76 4.78 -12.85
C HIS A 44 0.96 5.32 -11.43
N LEU A 45 0.57 4.53 -10.42
CA LEU A 45 0.73 4.85 -9.00
C LEU A 45 1.73 3.89 -8.33
N PRO A 46 2.53 4.36 -7.36
CA PRO A 46 3.30 3.48 -6.48
C PRO A 46 2.35 2.59 -5.66
N CYS A 47 2.77 1.36 -5.36
CA CYS A 47 2.06 0.56 -4.36
C CYS A 47 2.35 1.14 -2.97
N THR A 48 1.36 1.13 -2.09
CA THR A 48 1.48 1.62 -0.71
C THR A 48 1.42 0.45 0.29
N MET A 49 1.64 0.73 1.58
CA MET A 49 1.46 -0.23 2.69
C MET A 49 0.10 -0.96 2.69
N LEU A 50 -0.91 -0.39 2.02
CA LEU A 50 -2.27 -0.96 1.92
C LEU A 50 -2.39 -2.04 0.84
N CYS A 51 -1.37 -2.19 -0.01
CA CYS A 51 -1.32 -3.20 -1.07
C CYS A 51 -0.85 -4.55 -0.52
N SER A 52 -1.47 -5.64 -0.97
CA SER A 52 -1.04 -7.00 -0.59
C SER A 52 0.39 -7.31 -1.03
N CYS A 53 0.85 -6.75 -2.16
CA CYS A 53 2.24 -6.93 -2.63
C CYS A 53 3.28 -6.29 -1.69
N TYR A 54 2.87 -5.34 -0.84
CA TYR A 54 3.77 -4.65 0.09
C TYR A 54 4.14 -5.58 1.25
N GLN A 55 3.20 -6.39 1.72
CA GLN A 55 3.41 -7.33 2.83
C GLN A 55 4.38 -8.47 2.49
N THR A 56 4.51 -8.82 1.20
CA THR A 56 5.35 -9.92 0.74
C THR A 56 6.77 -9.48 0.37
N CYS A 57 7.10 -8.18 0.49
CA CYS A 57 8.40 -7.59 0.15
C CYS A 57 8.96 -7.93 -1.24
N ASN A 58 8.12 -8.42 -2.16
CA ASN A 58 8.48 -8.77 -3.54
C ASN A 58 7.71 -7.94 -4.58
N CYS A 59 7.13 -6.80 -4.18
CA CYS A 59 6.37 -5.96 -5.10
C CYS A 59 7.23 -5.47 -6.26
N ALA A 60 6.95 -5.95 -7.47
CA ALA A 60 7.68 -5.62 -8.70
C ALA A 60 7.15 -4.34 -9.38
N ASN A 61 6.41 -3.50 -8.65
CA ASN A 61 6.02 -2.18 -9.14
C ASN A 61 7.22 -1.23 -9.04
N ARG A 62 7.83 -0.91 -10.19
CA ARG A 62 8.97 0.03 -10.28
C ARG A 62 8.71 1.41 -9.68
N LEU A 63 7.45 1.84 -9.63
CA LEU A 63 7.09 3.16 -9.10
C LEU A 63 7.16 3.20 -7.57
N THR A 64 7.06 2.05 -6.91
CA THR A 64 7.11 1.96 -5.44
C THR A 64 8.50 2.33 -4.91
N THR A 65 9.56 1.93 -5.60
CA THR A 65 10.96 2.19 -5.19
C THR A 65 11.41 3.63 -5.46
N GLU A 66 10.73 4.34 -6.36
CA GLU A 66 11.05 5.72 -6.71
C GLU A 66 10.43 6.74 -5.74
N ALA A 67 9.35 6.37 -5.03
CA ALA A 67 8.65 7.23 -4.10
C ALA A 67 9.41 7.50 -2.78
N ASP A 68 10.41 6.68 -2.45
CA ASP A 68 11.18 6.76 -1.20
C ASP A 68 12.50 7.53 -1.32
N ASN A 69 12.86 8.04 -2.52
CA ASN A 69 14.17 8.68 -2.73
C ASN A 69 14.22 10.20 -2.39
N ASN A 70 13.24 10.75 -1.67
CA ASN A 70 13.26 12.17 -1.27
C ASN A 70 12.72 12.45 0.13
N SER A 71 13.19 11.73 1.15
CA SER A 71 13.31 12.20 2.54
C SER A 71 14.20 11.24 3.33
N ASP A 72 15.05 11.82 4.17
CA ASP A 72 15.97 11.15 5.10
C ASP A 72 15.37 9.93 5.84
N SER A 73 16.17 8.85 5.85
CA SER A 73 16.28 7.82 6.90
C SER A 73 15.16 6.77 7.06
N GLU A 74 15.64 5.52 7.18
CA GLU A 74 15.00 4.26 7.60
C GLU A 74 14.00 3.62 6.62
N ALA A 75 14.53 2.72 5.77
CA ALA A 75 13.76 1.62 5.23
C ALA A 75 13.22 0.79 6.40
N GLU A 76 11.95 1.01 6.77
CA GLU A 76 11.23 0.19 7.74
C GLU A 76 10.96 -1.20 7.15
N ASP A 77 11.99 -2.03 7.32
CA ASP A 77 12.00 -3.43 7.74
C ASP A 77 10.78 -4.31 7.40
N CYS A 78 11.07 -5.37 6.65
CA CYS A 78 10.18 -6.49 6.35
C CYS A 78 9.95 -7.37 7.59
N ASP A 79 9.45 -6.83 8.69
CA ASP A 79 9.20 -7.59 9.92
C ASP A 79 7.70 -7.71 10.19
N GLY A 80 7.15 -8.91 9.95
CA GLY A 80 5.72 -9.13 10.13
C GLY A 80 5.23 -10.54 9.76
N LYS A 81 6.00 -11.56 10.11
CA LYS A 81 5.57 -12.96 10.07
C LYS A 81 4.36 -13.14 11.00
N TYR A 82 3.15 -13.30 10.47
CA TYR A 82 2.08 -13.98 11.20
C TYR A 82 1.67 -15.24 10.42
N GLU A 83 2.22 -16.36 10.87
CA GLU A 83 1.75 -17.70 10.54
C GLU A 83 0.33 -17.89 11.08
N ALA A 84 -0.50 -18.57 10.29
CA ALA A 84 -1.87 -18.98 10.64
C ALA A 84 -1.89 -20.14 11.63
#